data_AF-A0A4D4LSR0-F1
#
_entry.id   AF-A0A4D4LSR0-F1
#
_cell.length_a   1.000
_cell.length_b   1.000
_cell.length_c   1.000
_cell.angle_alpha   90.00
_cell.angle_beta   90.00
_cell.angle_gamma   90.00
#
_symmetry.space_group_name_H-M   'P 1'
#
loop_
_entity.id
_entity.type
_entity.pdbx_description
1 polymer ?
#
loop_
_entity_poly.entity_id
_entity_poly.type
_entity_poly.pdbx_seq_one_letter_code
_entity_poly.pdbx_strand_id
1 'polypeptide(L)' 'MLDDVLAWLVCRVVARVPAGDHRIVLAEVVLGDPTGAGRPLLYHQGRFSGLRD' A
#
# COMPACT_ATOMS: atom_id res chain seq x y z
N MET A 1 2.26 13.69 0.61
CA MET A 1 1.95 12.60 -0.34
C MET A 1 3.21 12.32 -1.13
N LEU A 2 3.33 11.12 -1.70
CA LEU A 2 4.36 10.84 -2.69
C LEU A 2 3.76 11.12 -4.07
N ASP A 3 4.48 11.88 -4.89
CA ASP A 3 4.11 12.11 -6.29
C ASP A 3 4.52 10.89 -7.14
N ASP A 4 3.94 10.77 -8.34
CA ASP A 4 4.24 9.71 -9.33
C ASP A 4 4.04 8.26 -8.81
N VAL A 5 3.07 8.07 -7.91
CA VAL A 5 2.61 6.74 -7.48
C VAL A 5 1.47 6.24 -8.34
N LEU A 6 1.30 4.91 -8.41
CA LEU A 6 0.16 4.30 -9.13
C LEU A 6 -1.18 4.55 -8.43
N ALA A 7 -1.15 4.65 -7.10
CA ALA A 7 -2.32 4.92 -6.31
C ALA A 7 -1.93 5.55 -4.98
N TRP A 8 -2.84 6.34 -4.41
CA TRP A 8 -2.73 6.82 -3.03
C TRP A 8 -4.05 6.67 -2.30
N LEU A 9 -3.96 6.55 -0.97
CA LEU A 9 -5.12 6.46 -0.08
C LEU A 9 -4.89 7.37 1.15
N VAL A 10 -5.95 8.02 1.59
CA VAL A 10 -6.05 8.62 2.92
C VAL A 10 -6.97 7.71 3.73
N CYS A 11 -6.51 7.27 4.90
CA CYS A 11 -7.24 6.32 5.72
C CYS A 11 -7.38 6.80 7.16
N ARG A 12 -8.49 6.43 7.79
CA ARG A 12 -8.73 6.55 9.23
C ARG A 12 -8.46 5.21 9.90
N VAL A 13 -7.61 5.17 10.92
CA VAL A 13 -7.36 3.95 11.70
C VAL A 13 -8.62 3.58 12.48
N VAL A 14 -9.16 2.39 12.23
CA VAL A 14 -10.37 1.87 12.91
C VAL A 14 -10.02 0.88 14.02
N ALA A 15 -8.93 0.12 13.86
CA ALA A 15 -8.44 -0.78 14.90
C ALA A 15 -6.95 -1.09 14.74
N ARG A 16 -6.34 -1.54 15.85
CA ARG A 16 -4.98 -2.09 15.89
C ARG A 16 -5.02 -3.43 16.60
N VAL A 17 -4.76 -4.51 15.88
CA VAL A 17 -4.82 -5.88 16.41
C VAL A 17 -3.39 -6.36 16.77
N PRO A 18 -3.15 -6.90 17.98
CA PRO A 18 -1.87 -7.52 18.32
C PRO A 18 -1.52 -8.68 17.38
N ALA A 19 -0.28 -8.72 16.89
CA ALA A 19 0.22 -9.78 16.01
C ALA A 19 1.71 -10.04 16.30
N GLY A 20 1.98 -10.70 17.43
CA GLY A 20 3.34 -10.92 17.92
C GLY A 20 4.06 -9.60 18.23
N ASP A 21 5.24 -9.43 17.65
CA ASP A 21 6.05 -8.22 17.70
C ASP A 21 5.53 -7.09 16.79
N HIS A 22 4.47 -7.35 16.01
CA HIS A 22 3.82 -6.39 15.12
C HIS A 22 2.39 -6.04 15.56
N ARG A 23 1.77 -5.14 14.78
CA ARG A 23 0.35 -4.80 14.85
C ARG A 23 -0.24 -4.88 13.45
N ILE A 24 -1.41 -5.49 13.33
CA ILE A 24 -2.25 -5.35 12.14
C ILE A 24 -3.06 -4.08 12.30
N VAL A 25 -2.92 -3.15 11.36
CA VAL A 25 -3.70 -1.90 11.34
C VAL A 25 -4.87 -2.08 10.38
N LEU A 26 -6.09 -2.01 10.91
CA LEU A 26 -7.30 -1.91 10.11
C LEU A 26 -7.60 -0.43 9.92
N ALA A 27 -7.74 0.00 8.67
CA ALA A 27 -8.01 1.39 8.33
C ALA A 27 -9.14 1.48 7.29
N GLU A 28 -10.06 2.41 7.51
CA GLU A 28 -11.10 2.78 6.57
C GLU A 28 -10.53 3.76 5.54
N VAL A 29 -10.77 3.51 4.26
CA VAL A 29 -10.41 4.44 3.18
C VAL A 29 -11.41 5.59 3.19
N VAL A 30 -10.93 6.81 3.40
CA VAL A 30 -11.77 8.02 3.37
C VAL A 30 -11.63 8.81 2.07
N LEU A 31 -10.50 8.63 1.38
CA LEU A 31 -10.24 9.20 0.05
C LEU A 31 -9.13 8.41 -0.63
N GLY A 32 -9.11 8.38 -1.95
CA GLY A 32 -8.03 7.76 -2.71
C GLY A 32 -8.18 8.00 -4.21
N ASP A 33 -7.09 7.75 -4.92
CA ASP A 33 -7.05 7.79 -6.38
C ASP A 33 -6.18 6.63 -6.89
N PRO A 34 -6.72 5.71 -7.70
CA PRO A 34 -5.98 4.60 -8.29
C PRO A 34 -5.52 4.85 -9.74
N THR A 35 -5.64 6.08 -10.26
CA THR A 35 -5.46 6.36 -11.69
C THR A 35 -4.01 6.64 -12.12
N GLY A 36 -3.03 6.43 -11.24
CA GLY A 36 -1.62 6.61 -11.58
C GLY A 36 -1.17 5.64 -12.67
N ALA A 37 -0.37 6.14 -13.62
CA ALA A 37 0.09 5.38 -14.77
C ALA A 37 1.34 4.55 -14.45
N GLY A 38 1.47 3.37 -15.07
CA GLY A 38 2.64 2.51 -14.98
C GLY A 38 2.32 1.10 -14.51
N ARG A 39 3.34 0.39 -14.02
CA ARG A 39 3.23 -0.99 -13.50
C ARG A 39 3.70 -1.05 -12.04
N PRO A 40 3.08 -1.87 -11.19
CA PRO A 40 3.44 -1.94 -9.77
C PRO A 40 4.86 -2.46 -9.59
N LEU A 41 5.55 -1.85 -8.63
CA LEU A 41 6.82 -2.35 -8.12
C LEU A 41 6.56 -3.61 -7.30
N LEU A 42 7.23 -4.71 -7.65
CA LEU A 42 7.18 -5.95 -6.91
C LEU A 42 8.39 -6.05 -5.98
N TYR A 43 8.16 -6.31 -4.71
CA TYR A 43 9.22 -6.71 -3.77
C TYR A 43 9.07 -8.21 -3.46
N HIS A 44 10.05 -9.01 -3.86
CA HIS A 44 10.04 -10.46 -3.68
C HIS A 44 11.46 -10.98 -3.50
N GLN A 45 11.66 -11.87 -2.52
CA GLN A 45 12.96 -12.49 -2.20
C GLN A 45 14.08 -11.45 -1.98
N GLY A 46 13.79 -10.41 -1.20
CA GLY A 46 14.77 -9.40 -0.84
C GLY A 46 15.14 -8.43 -1.97
N ARG A 47 14.44 -8.45 -3.11
CA ARG A 47 14.77 -7.64 -4.30
C ARG A 47 13.53 -6.99 -4.90
N PHE A 48 13.76 -5.87 -5.59
CA PHE A 48 12.74 -5.19 -6.39
C PHE A 48 12.73 -5.71 -7.84
N SER A 49 11.54 -5.88 -8.41
CA SER A 49 11.31 -6.28 -9.80
C SER A 49 9.97 -5.72 -10.32
N GLY A 50 9.63 -6.03 -11.57
CA GLY A 50 8.31 -5.75 -12.14
C GLY A 50 7.49 -7.03 -12.35
N LEU A 51 6.19 -6.89 -12.53
CA LEU A 51 5.33 -7.98 -13.01
C LEU A 51 5.76 -8.42 -14.41
N ARG A 52 5.52 -9.68 -14.74
CA ARG A 52 5.63 -10.19 -16.12
C ARG A 52 4.32 -9.91 -16.86
N ASP A 53 4.40 -9.84 -18.18
CA ASP A 53 3.23 -9.78 -19.06
C ASP A 53 2.62 -11.17 -19.25
#